data_AF-A0A966AQ46-F1
#
_entry.id   AF-A0A966AQ46-F1
#
_cell.length_a   1.000
_cell.length_b   1.000
_cell.length_c   1.000
_cell.angle_alpha   90.00
_cell.angle_beta   90.00
_cell.angle_gamma   90.00
#
_symmetry.space_group_name_H-M   'P 1'
#
loop_
_entity.id
_entity.type
_entity.pdbx_description
1 polymer ?
#
loop_
_entity_poly.entity_id
_entity_poly.type
_entity_poly.pdbx_seq_one_letter_code
_entity_poly.pdbx_strand_id
1 'polypeptide(L)'
;MANPVIKANASRILITVAAFVVVVAGMRAGADIIVPFLLALFIAIICAPALDSLERLGLPRAAAMIVVVAAIVAFGIGITGLVGSSLNRFTASLPEYTQRLNDYTHAVEDWLNNRGVPFDARELRNLMDASRVMRLAADIFNSFGGVLTNAFLIFLTVVFILFEMGSFAIKLRAVVDDPD
;
A
#
# COMPACT_ATOMS: atom_id res chain seq x y z
N MET A 1 55.50 -8.62 18.25
CA MET A 1 54.78 -7.49 18.86
C MET A 1 54.05 -6.75 17.75
N ALA A 2 52.71 -6.90 17.64
CA ALA A 2 51.93 -6.26 16.59
C ALA A 2 51.71 -4.77 16.91
N ASN A 3 51.93 -3.90 15.92
CA ASN A 3 51.93 -2.45 16.06
C ASN A 3 50.56 -1.91 16.56
N PRO A 4 50.49 -1.15 17.67
CA PRO A 4 49.24 -0.62 18.23
C PRO A 4 48.47 0.30 17.26
N VAL A 5 49.16 0.92 16.31
CA VAL A 5 48.55 1.79 15.27
C VAL A 5 47.61 1.00 14.36
N ILE A 6 47.90 -0.27 14.07
CA ILE A 6 47.04 -1.13 13.22
C ILE A 6 45.77 -1.55 13.96
N LYS A 7 45.83 -1.77 15.28
CA LYS A 7 44.64 -2.13 16.09
C LYS A 7 43.64 -0.98 16.21
N ALA A 8 44.11 0.27 16.35
CA ALA A 8 43.25 1.44 16.44
C ALA A 8 42.44 1.65 15.14
N ASN A 9 43.09 1.51 13.98
CA ASN A 9 42.43 1.63 12.68
C ASN A 9 41.46 0.47 12.43
N ALA A 10 41.85 -0.77 12.77
CA ALA A 10 40.97 -1.93 12.65
C ALA A 10 39.71 -1.80 13.52
N SER A 11 39.85 -1.34 14.77
CA SER A 11 38.71 -1.10 15.67
C SER A 11 37.78 0.00 15.14
N ARG A 12 38.35 1.08 14.59
CA ARG A 12 37.54 2.18 14.04
C ARG A 12 36.74 1.73 12.82
N ILE A 13 37.36 0.96 11.93
CA ILE A 13 36.71 0.36 10.76
C ILE A 13 35.58 -0.59 11.21
N LEU A 14 35.84 -1.46 12.19
CA LEU A 14 34.83 -2.36 12.76
C LEU A 14 33.62 -1.61 13.33
N ILE A 15 33.87 -0.54 14.10
CA ILE A 15 32.80 0.29 14.68
C ILE A 15 32.00 1.00 13.58
N THR A 16 32.66 1.55 12.57
CA THR A 16 31.96 2.20 11.44
C THR A 16 31.09 1.22 10.67
N VAL A 17 31.60 0.01 10.38
CA VAL A 17 30.82 -1.04 9.71
C VAL A 17 29.65 -1.49 10.59
N ALA A 18 29.88 -1.69 11.89
CA ALA A 18 28.81 -2.05 12.82
C ALA A 18 27.73 -0.96 12.90
N ALA A 19 28.12 0.31 13.00
CA ALA A 19 27.19 1.44 13.00
C ALA A 19 26.37 1.52 11.69
N PHE A 20 27.03 1.33 10.53
CA PHE A 20 26.36 1.29 9.25
C PHE A 20 25.32 0.15 9.18
N VAL A 21 25.69 -1.06 9.60
CA VAL A 21 24.78 -2.21 9.65
C VAL A 21 23.61 -1.95 10.58
N VAL A 22 23.83 -1.35 11.76
CA VAL A 22 22.76 -1.01 12.71
C VAL A 22 21.80 0.00 12.11
N VAL A 23 22.30 1.05 11.45
CA VAL A 23 21.44 2.04 10.79
C VAL A 23 20.62 1.41 9.67
N VAL A 24 21.24 0.61 8.80
CA VAL A 24 20.55 -0.08 7.70
C VAL A 24 19.53 -1.10 8.22
N ALA A 25 19.89 -1.88 9.24
CA ALA A 25 18.98 -2.82 9.89
C ALA A 25 17.82 -2.10 10.56
N GLY A 26 18.07 -0.97 11.23
CA GLY A 26 17.05 -0.11 11.83
C GLY A 26 16.08 0.46 10.79
N MET A 27 16.61 1.00 9.68
CA MET A 27 15.77 1.46 8.56
C MET A 27 14.95 0.33 7.94
N ARG A 28 15.55 -0.87 7.78
CA ARG A 28 14.83 -2.04 7.25
C ARG A 28 13.74 -2.51 8.21
N ALA A 29 14.00 -2.51 9.52
CA ALA A 29 13.01 -2.89 10.53
C ALA A 29 11.88 -1.87 10.65
N GLY A 30 12.18 -0.57 10.44
CA GLY A 30 11.18 0.50 10.43
C GLY A 30 10.52 0.73 9.07
N ALA A 31 10.83 -0.04 8.03
CA ALA A 31 10.38 0.20 6.66
C ALA A 31 8.85 0.26 6.56
N ASP A 32 8.14 -0.56 7.32
CA ASP A 32 6.67 -0.62 7.35
C ASP A 32 6.02 0.70 7.82
N ILE A 33 6.78 1.59 8.48
CA ILE A 33 6.33 2.93 8.90
C ILE A 33 6.97 4.01 8.03
N ILE A 34 8.27 3.88 7.76
CA ILE A 34 9.03 4.87 6.98
C ILE A 34 8.45 4.99 5.56
N VAL A 35 8.12 3.87 4.91
CA VAL A 35 7.61 3.87 3.53
C VAL A 35 6.26 4.58 3.44
N PRO A 36 5.23 4.23 4.25
CA PRO A 36 3.96 4.98 4.28
C PRO A 36 4.12 6.45 4.61
N PHE A 37 5.02 6.79 5.55
CA PHE A 37 5.29 8.17 5.93
C PHE A 37 5.87 8.99 4.78
N LEU A 38 6.87 8.46 4.06
CA LEU A 38 7.45 9.14 2.89
C LEU A 38 6.42 9.31 1.77
N LEU A 39 5.57 8.30 1.56
CA LEU A 39 4.48 8.40 0.58
C LEU A 39 3.45 9.45 0.97
N ALA A 40 3.10 9.53 2.26
CA ALA A 40 2.22 10.56 2.78
C ALA A 40 2.81 11.97 2.60
N LEU A 41 4.11 12.15 2.86
CA LEU A 41 4.81 13.40 2.59
C LEU A 41 4.72 13.78 1.11
N PHE A 42 4.96 12.83 0.21
CA PHE A 42 4.86 13.05 -1.23
C PHE A 42 3.44 13.49 -1.64
N ILE A 43 2.41 12.81 -1.14
CA ILE A 43 1.01 13.17 -1.40
C ILE A 43 0.69 14.55 -0.82
N ALA A 44 1.13 14.85 0.40
CA ALA A 44 0.90 16.15 1.03
C ALA A 44 1.51 17.30 0.22
N ILE A 45 2.72 17.11 -0.34
CA ILE A 45 3.37 18.08 -1.23
C ILE A 45 2.54 18.30 -2.51
N ILE A 46 1.98 17.23 -3.09
CA ILE A 46 1.09 17.33 -4.26
C ILE A 46 -0.23 18.05 -3.91
N CYS A 47 -0.74 17.84 -2.70
CA CYS A 47 -1.97 18.47 -2.23
C CYS A 47 -1.78 19.93 -1.78
N ALA A 48 -0.56 20.36 -1.46
CA ALA A 48 -0.26 21.73 -1.05
C ALA A 48 -0.75 22.81 -2.05
N PRO A 49 -0.47 22.74 -3.37
CA PRO A 49 -0.98 23.72 -4.32
C PRO A 49 -2.51 23.69 -4.45
N ALA A 50 -3.15 22.54 -4.22
CA ALA A 50 -4.60 22.45 -4.19
C ALA A 50 -5.18 23.18 -2.97
N LEU A 51 -4.55 23.02 -1.80
CA LEU A 51 -4.92 23.75 -0.59
C LEU A 51 -4.76 25.26 -0.79
N ASP A 52 -3.62 25.72 -1.31
CA ASP A 52 -3.36 27.14 -1.58
C ASP A 52 -4.36 27.72 -2.59
N SER A 53 -4.73 26.94 -3.61
CA SER A 53 -5.74 27.36 -4.58
C SER A 53 -7.09 27.59 -3.92
N LEU A 54 -7.52 26.70 -3.01
CA LEU A 54 -8.77 26.87 -2.26
C LEU A 54 -8.72 28.07 -1.30
N GLU A 55 -7.58 28.30 -0.64
CA GLU A 55 -7.39 29.49 0.19
C GLU A 55 -7.47 30.77 -0.64
N ARG A 56 -6.92 30.77 -1.86
CA ARG A 56 -7.05 31.89 -2.81
C ARG A 56 -8.47 32.13 -3.31
N LEU A 57 -9.35 31.13 -3.24
CA LEU A 57 -10.79 31.27 -3.50
C LEU A 57 -11.53 31.94 -2.31
N GLY A 58 -10.83 32.31 -1.24
CA GLY A 58 -11.41 32.98 -0.07
C GLY A 58 -11.86 32.03 1.04
N LEU A 59 -11.59 30.72 0.92
CA LEU A 59 -11.87 29.79 2.01
C LEU A 59 -10.86 29.97 3.15
N PRO A 60 -11.31 30.01 4.42
CA PRO A 60 -10.39 29.94 5.54
C PRO A 60 -9.66 28.59 5.51
N ARG A 61 -8.39 28.60 5.90
CA ARG A 61 -7.48 27.43 5.85
C ARG A 61 -8.09 26.12 6.36
N ALA A 62 -8.81 26.17 7.49
CA ALA A 62 -9.49 25.01 8.04
C ALA A 62 -10.56 24.43 7.10
N ALA A 63 -11.34 25.28 6.43
CA ALA A 63 -12.34 24.83 5.45
C ALA A 63 -11.68 24.28 4.18
N ALA A 64 -10.64 24.93 3.68
CA ALA A 64 -9.87 24.45 2.53
C ALA A 64 -9.30 23.04 2.79
N MET A 65 -8.76 22.81 3.98
CA MET A 65 -8.26 21.49 4.39
C MET A 65 -9.35 20.44 4.47
N ILE A 66 -10.50 20.76 5.08
CA ILE A 66 -11.64 19.83 5.14
C ILE A 66 -12.07 19.42 3.73
N VAL A 67 -12.10 20.35 2.77
CA VAL A 67 -12.46 20.04 1.38
C VAL A 67 -11.44 19.11 0.73
N VAL A 68 -10.13 19.38 0.88
CA VAL A 68 -9.08 18.50 0.34
C VAL A 68 -9.15 17.10 0.95
N VAL A 69 -9.29 17.02 2.28
CA VAL A 69 -9.40 15.74 2.99
C VAL A 69 -10.67 14.99 2.56
N ALA A 70 -11.81 15.68 2.45
CA ALA A 70 -13.05 15.10 1.97
C ALA A 70 -12.93 14.58 0.53
N ALA A 71 -12.21 15.29 -0.34
CA ALA A 71 -11.96 14.85 -1.71
C ALA A 71 -11.11 13.56 -1.74
N ILE A 72 -10.06 13.47 -0.92
CA ILE A 72 -9.24 12.26 -0.80
C ILE A 72 -10.08 11.08 -0.29
N VAL A 73 -10.90 11.30 0.75
CA VAL A 73 -11.79 10.25 1.30
C VAL A 73 -12.83 9.82 0.26
N ALA A 74 -13.48 10.77 -0.42
CA ALA A 74 -14.47 10.47 -1.45
C ALA A 74 -13.87 9.64 -2.60
N PHE A 75 -12.64 9.99 -3.02
CA PHE A 75 -11.90 9.22 -4.02
C PHE A 75 -11.59 7.79 -3.54
N GLY A 76 -11.12 7.64 -2.30
CA GLY A 76 -10.84 6.33 -1.69
C GLY A 76 -12.08 5.45 -1.55
N ILE A 77 -13.21 6.03 -1.11
CA ILE A 77 -14.51 5.35 -1.04
C ILE A 77 -14.96 4.93 -2.45
N GLY A 78 -14.80 5.81 -3.46
CA GLY A 78 -15.12 5.51 -4.85
C GLY A 78 -14.37 4.29 -5.36
N ILE A 79 -13.04 4.26 -5.20
CA ILE A 79 -12.22 3.11 -5.59
C ILE A 79 -12.64 1.85 -4.83
N THR A 80 -12.82 1.95 -3.51
CA THR A 80 -13.20 0.81 -2.67
C THR A 80 -14.56 0.25 -3.07
N GLY A 81 -15.53 1.10 -3.39
CA GLY A 81 -16.84 0.70 -3.89
C GLY A 81 -16.75 0.00 -5.25
N LEU A 82 -16.00 0.56 -6.21
CA LEU A 82 -15.82 -0.05 -7.54
C LEU A 82 -15.11 -1.41 -7.45
N VAL A 83 -14.00 -1.48 -6.72
CA VAL A 83 -13.20 -2.70 -6.60
C VAL A 83 -13.93 -3.74 -5.76
N GLY A 84 -14.48 -3.34 -4.60
CA GLY A 84 -15.24 -4.22 -3.71
C GLY A 84 -16.49 -4.80 -4.37
N SER A 85 -17.22 -3.99 -5.15
CA SER A 85 -18.38 -4.49 -5.90
C SER A 85 -17.99 -5.46 -7.02
N SER A 86 -16.88 -5.21 -7.72
CA SER A 86 -16.34 -6.11 -8.73
C SER A 86 -15.92 -7.46 -8.11
N LEU A 87 -15.22 -7.41 -6.97
CA LEU A 87 -14.84 -8.59 -6.20
C LEU A 87 -16.06 -9.39 -5.73
N ASN A 88 -17.06 -8.71 -5.17
CA ASN A 88 -18.27 -9.37 -4.68
C ASN A 88 -19.03 -10.06 -5.83
N ARG A 89 -19.16 -9.40 -6.99
CA ARG A 89 -19.76 -10.01 -8.18
C ARG A 89 -18.96 -11.21 -8.67
N PHE A 90 -17.64 -11.10 -8.71
CA PHE A 90 -16.76 -12.20 -9.09
C PHE A 90 -16.95 -13.40 -8.16
N THR A 91 -16.90 -13.19 -6.84
CA THR A 91 -17.13 -14.24 -5.83
C THR A 91 -18.51 -14.86 -5.95
N ALA A 92 -19.55 -14.06 -6.18
CA ALA A 92 -20.93 -14.55 -6.36
C ALA A 92 -21.11 -15.37 -7.65
N SER A 93 -20.40 -15.02 -8.72
CA SER A 93 -20.43 -15.73 -10.02
C SER A 93 -19.41 -16.87 -10.12
N LEU A 94 -18.61 -17.13 -9.07
CA LEU A 94 -17.64 -18.24 -9.07
C LEU A 94 -18.27 -19.59 -9.41
N PRO A 95 -19.41 -20.01 -8.81
CA PRO A 95 -20.01 -21.30 -9.14
C PRO A 95 -20.34 -21.44 -10.63
N GLU A 96 -20.88 -20.37 -11.23
CA GLU A 96 -21.20 -20.34 -12.66
C GLU A 96 -19.94 -20.41 -13.52
N TYR A 97 -18.87 -19.69 -13.16
CA TYR A 97 -17.60 -19.79 -13.86
C TYR A 97 -16.98 -21.19 -13.74
N THR A 98 -17.08 -21.85 -12.59
CA THR A 98 -16.60 -23.23 -12.42
C THR A 98 -17.37 -24.23 -13.28
N GLN A 99 -18.69 -24.05 -13.44
CA GLN A 99 -19.50 -24.88 -14.32
C GLN A 99 -19.10 -24.70 -15.79
N ARG A 100 -19.01 -23.45 -16.28
CA ARG A 100 -18.59 -23.18 -17.66
C ARG A 100 -17.20 -23.73 -17.96
N LEU A 101 -16.25 -23.57 -17.04
CA LEU A 101 -14.90 -24.11 -17.20
C LEU A 101 -14.88 -25.64 -17.22
N ASN A 102 -15.74 -26.29 -16.42
CA ASN A 102 -15.93 -27.73 -16.47
C ASN A 102 -16.49 -28.21 -17.82
N ASP A 103 -17.45 -27.48 -18.40
CA ASP A 103 -18.02 -27.79 -19.71
C ASP A 103 -16.97 -27.64 -20.83
N TYR A 104 -16.17 -26.57 -20.81
CA TYR A 104 -15.06 -26.41 -21.75
C TYR A 104 -14.01 -27.51 -21.59
N THR A 105 -13.73 -27.92 -20.35
CA THR A 105 -12.77 -29.00 -20.08
C THR A 105 -13.26 -30.32 -20.68
N HIS A 106 -14.54 -30.64 -20.53
CA HIS A 106 -15.15 -31.82 -21.16
C HIS A 106 -15.11 -31.73 -22.70
N ALA A 107 -15.43 -30.57 -23.28
CA ALA A 107 -15.35 -30.39 -24.73
C ALA A 107 -13.92 -30.59 -25.27
N VAL A 108 -12.91 -30.14 -24.54
CA VAL A 108 -11.49 -30.34 -24.88
C VAL A 108 -11.08 -31.80 -24.72
N GLU A 109 -11.50 -32.46 -23.63
CA GLU A 109 -11.27 -33.88 -23.39
C GLU A 109 -11.87 -34.75 -24.51
N ASP A 110 -13.12 -34.49 -24.90
CA ASP A 110 -13.80 -35.19 -26.00
C ASP A 110 -13.08 -34.97 -27.34
N TRP A 111 -12.61 -33.74 -27.60
CA TRP A 111 -11.87 -33.43 -28.83
C TRP A 111 -10.51 -34.15 -28.90
N LEU A 112 -9.79 -34.22 -27.77
CA LEU A 112 -8.50 -34.92 -27.65
C LEU A 112 -8.65 -36.44 -27.74
N ASN A 113 -9.63 -37.00 -27.04
CA ASN A 113 -9.93 -38.44 -27.07
C ASN A 113 -10.33 -38.89 -28.48
N ASN A 114 -11.14 -38.10 -29.20
CA ASN A 114 -11.47 -38.36 -30.60
C ASN A 114 -10.27 -38.28 -31.56
N ARG A 115 -9.17 -37.64 -31.15
CA ARG A 115 -7.90 -37.60 -31.89
C ARG A 115 -6.91 -38.70 -31.47
N GLY A 116 -7.30 -39.59 -30.57
CA GLY A 116 -6.48 -40.71 -30.08
C GLY A 116 -5.47 -40.32 -29.00
N VAL A 117 -5.59 -39.13 -28.40
CA VAL A 117 -4.75 -38.68 -27.27
C VAL A 117 -5.53 -38.91 -25.98
N PRO A 118 -5.20 -39.93 -25.18
CA PRO A 118 -5.87 -40.15 -23.90
C PRO A 118 -5.47 -39.03 -22.93
N PHE A 119 -6.43 -38.18 -22.59
CA PHE A 119 -6.21 -37.07 -21.67
C PHE A 119 -7.21 -37.19 -20.52
N ASP A 120 -6.72 -37.43 -19.29
CA ASP A 120 -7.59 -37.53 -18.11
C ASP A 120 -7.74 -36.15 -17.47
N ALA A 121 -8.90 -35.52 -17.68
CA ALA A 121 -9.18 -34.19 -17.15
C ALA A 121 -9.44 -34.17 -15.63
N ARG A 122 -9.43 -35.32 -14.94
CA ARG A 122 -9.66 -35.38 -13.48
C ARG A 122 -8.60 -34.63 -12.68
N GLU A 123 -7.34 -34.67 -13.09
CA GLU A 123 -6.30 -33.90 -12.41
C GLU A 123 -6.56 -32.40 -12.57
N LEU A 124 -6.91 -31.93 -13.77
CA LEU A 124 -7.26 -30.53 -14.03
C LEU A 124 -8.49 -30.08 -13.23
N ARG A 125 -9.51 -30.93 -13.12
CA ARG A 125 -10.71 -30.64 -12.32
C ARG A 125 -10.40 -30.55 -10.83
N ASN A 126 -9.52 -31.40 -10.30
CA ASN A 126 -9.02 -31.32 -8.92
C ASN A 126 -8.12 -30.08 -8.68
N LEU A 127 -7.47 -29.56 -9.74
CA LEU A 127 -6.74 -28.29 -9.67
C LEU A 127 -7.69 -27.07 -9.65
N MET A 128 -8.89 -27.20 -10.20
CA MET A 128 -9.92 -26.16 -10.29
C MET A 128 -11.00 -26.23 -9.19
N ASP A 129 -10.71 -26.90 -8.07
CA ASP A 129 -11.63 -27.01 -6.95
C ASP A 129 -12.09 -25.65 -6.41
N ALA A 130 -13.39 -25.53 -6.13
CA ALA A 130 -14.01 -24.33 -5.57
C ALA A 130 -13.30 -23.84 -4.29
N SER A 131 -12.71 -24.75 -3.51
CA SER A 131 -11.93 -24.42 -2.32
C SER A 131 -10.65 -23.62 -2.61
N ARG A 132 -9.97 -23.88 -3.74
CA ARG A 132 -8.75 -23.13 -4.13
C ARG A 132 -9.11 -21.76 -4.69
N VAL A 133 -10.18 -21.70 -5.48
CA VAL A 133 -10.70 -20.44 -6.00
C VAL A 133 -11.21 -19.55 -4.86
N MET A 134 -11.87 -20.13 -3.85
CA MET A 134 -12.28 -19.41 -2.66
C MET A 134 -11.09 -18.90 -1.83
N ARG A 135 -10.00 -19.67 -1.71
CA ARG A 135 -8.75 -19.20 -1.08
C ARG A 135 -8.15 -18.03 -1.84
N LEU A 136 -8.09 -18.10 -3.16
CA LEU A 136 -7.61 -16.98 -3.98
C LEU A 136 -8.46 -15.73 -3.78
N ALA A 137 -9.80 -15.88 -3.75
CA ALA A 137 -10.71 -14.79 -3.45
C ALA A 137 -10.47 -14.21 -2.04
N ALA A 138 -10.26 -15.06 -1.04
CA ALA A 138 -9.94 -14.67 0.33
C ALA A 138 -8.58 -13.97 0.45
N ASP A 139 -7.56 -14.43 -0.27
CA ASP A 139 -6.23 -13.81 -0.31
C ASP A 139 -6.28 -12.43 -0.95
N ILE A 140 -7.03 -12.27 -2.05
CA ILE A 140 -7.28 -10.96 -2.65
C ILE A 140 -8.01 -10.04 -1.65
N PHE A 141 -9.03 -10.56 -0.96
CA PHE A 141 -9.78 -9.79 0.05
C PHE A 141 -8.88 -9.34 1.21
N ASN A 142 -8.04 -10.24 1.73
CA ASN A 142 -7.06 -9.93 2.77
C ASN A 142 -6.00 -8.94 2.28
N SER A 143 -5.52 -9.08 1.04
CA SER A 143 -4.57 -8.13 0.44
C SER A 143 -5.18 -6.73 0.31
N PHE A 144 -6.45 -6.64 -0.08
CA PHE A 144 -7.20 -5.40 -0.15
C PHE A 144 -7.37 -4.77 1.24
N GLY A 145 -7.65 -5.59 2.26
CA GLY A 145 -7.65 -5.17 3.66
C GLY A 145 -6.30 -4.58 4.10
N GLY A 146 -5.20 -5.25 3.75
CA GLY A 146 -3.85 -4.76 4.04
C GLY A 146 -3.53 -3.43 3.35
N VAL A 147 -3.91 -3.28 2.08
CA VAL A 147 -3.80 -2.00 1.35
C VAL A 147 -4.64 -0.92 2.03
N LEU A 148 -5.87 -1.23 2.47
CA LEU A 148 -6.74 -0.28 3.15
C LEU A 148 -6.16 0.18 4.49
N THR A 149 -5.60 -0.73 5.28
CA THR A 149 -4.90 -0.40 6.53
C THR A 149 -3.70 0.52 6.26
N ASN A 150 -2.90 0.20 5.25
CA ASN A 150 -1.75 1.04 4.90
C ASN A 150 -2.20 2.41 4.36
N ALA A 151 -3.20 2.43 3.48
CA ALA A 151 -3.81 3.66 2.97
C ALA A 151 -4.39 4.52 4.09
N PHE A 152 -4.96 3.91 5.13
CA PHE A 152 -5.44 4.63 6.31
C PHE A 152 -4.30 5.31 7.08
N LEU A 153 -3.17 4.62 7.30
CA LEU A 153 -1.98 5.22 7.92
C LEU A 153 -1.42 6.37 7.09
N ILE A 154 -1.32 6.18 5.78
CA ILE A 154 -0.89 7.22 4.82
C ILE A 154 -1.83 8.41 4.91
N PHE A 155 -3.14 8.17 4.84
CA PHE A 155 -4.17 9.20 4.91
C PHE A 155 -4.08 10.01 6.21
N LEU A 156 -4.01 9.34 7.36
CA LEU A 156 -3.85 10.02 8.65
C LEU A 156 -2.59 10.89 8.66
N THR A 157 -1.48 10.36 8.15
CA THR A 157 -0.22 11.09 8.06
C THR A 157 -0.33 12.29 7.13
N VAL A 158 -0.99 12.17 5.97
CA VAL A 158 -1.25 13.30 5.06
C VAL A 158 -2.05 14.38 5.77
N VAL A 159 -3.13 14.01 6.47
CA VAL A 159 -3.96 14.96 7.23
C VAL A 159 -3.11 15.70 8.27
N PHE A 160 -2.29 14.98 9.04
CA PHE A 160 -1.39 15.57 10.02
C PHE A 160 -0.36 16.52 9.38
N ILE A 161 0.25 16.13 8.26
CA ILE A 161 1.24 16.98 7.56
C ILE A 161 0.56 18.25 7.01
N LEU A 162 -0.60 18.13 6.35
CA LEU A 162 -1.35 19.28 5.85
C LEU A 162 -1.77 20.22 7.00
N PHE A 163 -2.15 19.66 8.14
CA PHE A 163 -2.50 20.42 9.34
C PHE A 163 -1.30 21.15 9.93
N GLU A 164 -0.19 20.45 10.13
CA GLU A 164 1.02 21.03 10.71
C GLU A 164 1.63 22.09 9.79
N MET A 165 1.59 21.93 8.47
CA MET A 165 2.05 22.97 7.53
C MET A 165 1.36 24.33 7.75
N GLY A 166 0.14 24.35 8.29
CA GLY A 166 -0.56 25.60 8.61
C GLY A 166 -0.22 26.21 9.95
N SER A 167 0.03 25.37 10.95
CA SER A 167 0.40 25.82 12.28
C SER A 167 1.90 26.12 12.39
N PHE A 168 2.72 25.51 11.54
CA PHE A 168 4.18 25.59 11.58
C PHE A 168 4.70 27.01 11.40
N ALA A 169 4.17 27.77 10.44
CA ALA A 169 4.56 29.16 10.23
C ALA A 169 4.25 30.05 11.46
N ILE A 170 3.14 29.78 12.14
CA ILE A 170 2.71 30.51 13.35
C ILE A 170 3.61 30.12 14.53
N LYS A 171 3.86 28.82 14.74
CA LYS A 171 4.76 28.33 15.80
C LYS A 171 6.20 28.82 15.60
N LEU A 172 6.70 28.82 14.36
CA LEU A 172 8.05 29.28 14.04
C LEU A 172 8.19 30.78 14.29
N ARG A 173 7.19 31.59 13.91
CA ARG A 173 7.17 33.02 14.26
C ARG A 173 7.16 33.24 15.76
N ALA A 174 6.34 32.50 16.50
CA ALA A 174 6.28 32.62 17.96
C ALA A 174 7.63 32.29 18.63
N VAL A 175 8.39 31.31 18.14
CA VAL A 175 9.72 30.96 18.68
C VAL A 175 10.82 31.93 18.24
N VAL A 176 10.69 32.54 17.06
CA VAL A 176 11.66 33.55 16.57
C VAL A 176 11.42 34.93 17.19
N ASP A 177 10.17 35.29 17.49
CA ASP A 177 9.80 36.55 18.16
C ASP A 177 9.93 36.50 19.69
N ASP A 178 10.29 35.35 20.28
CA ASP A 178 10.61 35.21 21.71
C ASP A 178 12.15 35.08 21.85
N PRO A 179 12.90 36.20 21.93
CA PRO A 179 14.34 36.17 22.09
C PRO A 179 14.64 36.05 23.59
N ASP A 180 14.77 34.82 24.08
CA ASP A 180 15.61 34.54 25.25
C ASP A 180 17.10 34.48 24.84
#